data_AF-A0A9D7XKW3-F1
#
_entry.id   AF-A0A9D7XKW3-F1
#
_cell.length_a   1.000
_cell.length_b   1.000
_cell.length_c   1.000
_cell.angle_alpha   90.00
_cell.angle_beta   90.00
_cell.angle_gamma   90.00
#
_symmetry.space_group_name_H-M   'P 1'
#
loop_
_entity.id
_entity.type
_entity.pdbx_description
1 polymer ?
#
loop_
_entity_poly.entity_id
_entity_poly.type
_entity_poly.pdbx_seq_one_letter_code
_entity_poly.pdbx_strand_id
1 'polypeptide(L)'
;MRPFGLALLLLLALPLAAGEGPRRPIHTYSIVARDAVTGELGVAVQSHWFSVGSAVTWGEPGVGVVATQSFTEPSYGPLGLALMKAGKSAPEALKALLTVDADREVRQVAMVDAQGRAAAHTGAKCIQAAGHEVGEGFTVEANLMDKASVWPAMAKAFRTATGDLADRLLAALRAAQAEGGDIRGQQSAAILIVRGKASGQPWNDRLFDLRVEDHPEPLKELARLIQLRRAYRLMDEGDGFVTAAKWPEARAAYEAAAKLAPGIWEMPFWQAVALASSGKGAEALPIFKQVFAAEPFWKRLIPRLADVDQLPKDPALIRAIEAQ
;
A
#
# COMPACT_ATOMS: atom_id res chain seq x y z
N MET A 1 68.51 25.66 21.73
CA MET A 1 67.41 24.69 21.88
C MET A 1 66.49 24.82 20.67
N ARG A 2 66.00 23.68 20.17
CA ARG A 2 65.59 23.38 18.77
C ARG A 2 64.38 24.18 18.24
N PRO A 3 64.28 24.45 16.93
CA PRO A 3 63.03 24.87 16.30
C PRO A 3 62.13 23.65 16.04
N PHE A 4 60.89 23.68 16.53
CA PHE A 4 59.87 22.69 16.19
C PHE A 4 59.19 23.10 14.87
N GLY A 5 59.47 22.37 13.80
CA GLY A 5 58.71 22.46 12.55
C GLY A 5 57.39 21.70 12.71
N LEU A 6 56.27 22.40 12.55
CA LEU A 6 54.94 21.80 12.51
C LEU A 6 54.68 21.35 11.06
N ALA A 7 54.87 20.07 10.76
CA ALA A 7 54.50 19.48 9.48
C ALA A 7 52.99 19.23 9.46
N LEU A 8 52.25 20.02 8.68
CA LEU A 8 50.83 19.84 8.43
C LEU A 8 50.66 18.68 7.42
N LEU A 9 50.34 17.47 7.91
CA LEU A 9 49.95 16.35 7.06
C LEU A 9 48.52 16.58 6.54
N LEU A 10 48.40 16.93 5.25
CA LEU A 10 47.13 16.84 4.53
C LEU A 10 46.80 15.35 4.29
N LEU A 11 45.85 14.81 5.07
CA LEU A 11 45.20 13.54 4.77
C LEU A 11 44.18 13.76 3.65
N LEU A 12 44.57 13.46 2.41
CA LEU A 12 43.65 13.26 1.30
C LEU A 12 42.87 11.97 1.54
N ALA A 13 41.67 12.09 2.10
CA ALA A 13 40.71 10.98 2.16
C ALA A 13 40.16 10.75 0.74
N LEU A 14 40.72 9.77 0.03
CA LEU A 14 40.09 9.24 -1.17
C LEU A 14 38.80 8.52 -0.77
N PRO A 15 37.67 8.78 -1.44
CA PRO A 15 36.45 8.03 -1.17
C PRO A 15 36.69 6.57 -1.58
N LEU A 16 36.56 5.64 -0.63
CA LEU A 16 36.40 4.24 -0.95
C LEU A 16 35.16 4.11 -1.82
N ALA A 17 35.34 3.87 -3.12
CA ALA A 17 34.28 3.36 -3.96
C ALA A 17 33.89 1.98 -3.39
N ALA A 18 32.79 1.94 -2.63
CA ALA A 18 32.16 0.68 -2.29
C ALA A 18 31.76 0.01 -3.61
N GLY A 19 32.48 -1.04 -3.99
CA GLY A 19 32.19 -1.80 -5.20
C GLY A 19 30.76 -2.36 -5.11
N GLU A 20 29.91 -1.96 -6.03
CA GLU A 20 28.56 -2.50 -6.14
C GLU A 20 28.65 -3.98 -6.53
N GLY A 21 28.16 -4.86 -5.65
CA GLY A 21 27.98 -6.26 -5.98
C GLY A 21 27.04 -6.44 -7.19
N PRO A 22 26.98 -7.64 -7.79
CA PRO A 22 26.14 -7.88 -8.95
C PRO A 22 24.67 -7.55 -8.66
N ARG A 23 24.16 -6.48 -9.28
CA ARG A 23 22.74 -6.10 -9.23
C ARG A 23 21.93 -7.09 -10.07
N ARG A 24 20.85 -7.63 -9.51
CA ARG A 24 19.91 -8.50 -10.24
C ARG A 24 18.68 -7.67 -10.65
N PRO A 25 18.14 -7.87 -11.86
CA PRO A 25 16.90 -7.23 -12.25
C PRO A 25 15.72 -7.71 -11.40
N ILE A 26 14.88 -6.77 -11.00
CA ILE A 26 13.56 -6.97 -10.42
C ILE A 26 12.54 -7.01 -11.56
N HIS A 27 12.21 -8.20 -12.02
CA HIS A 27 11.29 -8.39 -13.13
C HIS A 27 9.85 -8.24 -12.67
N THR A 28 9.09 -7.39 -13.34
CA THR A 28 7.95 -6.76 -12.68
C THR A 28 6.96 -6.26 -13.72
N TYR A 29 5.69 -6.28 -13.36
CA TYR A 29 4.70 -5.38 -13.95
C TYR A 29 4.05 -4.53 -12.85
N SER A 30 3.86 -3.25 -13.16
CA SER A 30 3.31 -2.29 -12.21
C SER A 30 2.48 -1.22 -12.92
N ILE A 31 1.72 -0.51 -12.11
CA ILE A 31 0.84 0.58 -12.49
C ILE A 31 0.96 1.70 -11.48
N VAL A 32 1.11 2.93 -11.95
CA VAL A 32 0.88 4.15 -11.15
C VAL A 32 -0.32 4.89 -11.72
N ALA A 33 -1.20 5.41 -10.86
CA ALA A 33 -2.39 6.10 -11.30
C ALA A 33 -2.89 7.15 -10.31
N ARG A 34 -3.64 8.12 -10.85
CA ARG A 34 -4.47 9.06 -10.11
C ARG A 34 -5.93 8.77 -10.41
N ASP A 35 -6.76 8.70 -9.38
CA ASP A 35 -8.21 8.70 -9.58
C ASP A 35 -8.70 10.13 -9.89
N ALA A 36 -9.41 10.30 -11.01
CA ALA A 36 -9.84 11.62 -11.46
C ALA A 36 -10.90 12.25 -10.54
N VAL A 37 -11.71 11.42 -9.87
CA VAL A 37 -12.86 11.84 -9.06
C VAL A 37 -12.43 12.17 -7.63
N THR A 38 -11.72 11.25 -6.98
CA THR A 38 -11.28 11.41 -5.57
C THR A 38 -9.94 12.14 -5.44
N GLY A 39 -9.15 12.14 -6.52
CA GLY A 39 -7.77 12.64 -6.52
C GLY A 39 -6.78 11.68 -5.87
N GLU A 40 -7.21 10.51 -5.37
CA GLU A 40 -6.33 9.50 -4.78
C GLU A 40 -5.21 9.10 -5.74
N LEU A 41 -4.04 8.84 -5.18
CA LEU A 41 -2.84 8.46 -5.93
C LEU A 41 -2.44 7.06 -5.50
N GLY A 42 -2.22 6.17 -6.46
CA GLY A 42 -1.96 4.77 -6.19
C GLY A 42 -0.85 4.18 -7.05
N VAL A 43 -0.13 3.24 -6.47
CA VAL A 43 0.87 2.40 -7.14
C VAL A 43 0.63 0.95 -6.75
N ALA A 44 0.69 0.04 -7.72
CA ALA A 44 0.54 -1.39 -7.49
C ALA A 44 1.52 -2.19 -8.35
N VAL A 45 1.96 -3.32 -7.82
CA VAL A 45 3.05 -4.10 -8.42
C VAL A 45 2.89 -5.59 -8.15
N GLN A 46 3.38 -6.43 -9.06
CA GLN A 46 3.62 -7.86 -8.86
C GLN A 46 4.96 -8.26 -9.49
N SER A 47 5.68 -9.16 -8.83
CA SER A 47 6.93 -9.73 -9.34
C SER A 47 7.19 -11.16 -8.86
N HIS A 48 7.92 -11.96 -9.63
CA HIS A 48 8.64 -13.13 -9.09
C HIS A 48 9.95 -12.70 -8.40
N TRP A 49 9.82 -11.84 -7.39
CA TRP A 49 10.89 -11.35 -6.54
C TRP A 49 10.37 -11.30 -5.12
N PHE A 50 11.22 -11.57 -4.14
CA PHE A 50 10.81 -11.47 -2.74
C PHE A 50 10.56 -10.01 -2.35
N SER A 51 9.41 -9.73 -1.74
CA SER A 51 9.13 -8.41 -1.14
C SER A 51 9.21 -7.21 -2.09
N VAL A 52 8.68 -7.33 -3.31
CA VAL A 52 8.82 -6.31 -4.36
C VAL A 52 8.32 -4.91 -3.95
N GLY A 53 7.27 -4.84 -3.13
CA GLY A 53 6.66 -3.56 -2.72
C GLY A 53 7.63 -2.61 -2.02
N SER A 54 8.55 -3.15 -1.22
CA SER A 54 9.52 -2.34 -0.47
C SER A 54 10.46 -1.52 -1.35
N ALA A 55 10.74 -1.99 -2.58
CA ALA A 55 11.64 -1.33 -3.52
C ALA A 55 10.90 -0.52 -4.59
N VAL A 56 9.71 -0.97 -5.00
CA VAL A 56 9.02 -0.43 -6.18
C VAL A 56 7.96 0.61 -5.83
N THR A 57 7.21 0.45 -4.73
CA THR A 57 6.01 1.27 -4.49
C THR A 57 6.29 2.50 -3.64
N TRP A 58 6.21 3.69 -4.23
CA TRP A 58 6.39 4.97 -3.54
C TRP A 58 5.20 5.90 -3.75
N GLY A 59 4.81 6.64 -2.72
CA GLY A 59 3.70 7.60 -2.80
C GLY A 59 3.75 8.62 -1.67
N GLU A 60 3.45 9.87 -1.99
CA GLU A 60 3.30 10.96 -1.03
C GLU A 60 1.93 11.66 -1.23
N PRO A 61 1.11 11.77 -0.17
CA PRO A 61 -0.22 12.37 -0.25
C PRO A 61 -0.20 13.79 -0.81
N GLY A 62 -1.04 14.05 -1.81
CA GLY A 62 -1.11 15.35 -2.49
C GLY A 62 0.13 15.75 -3.30
N VAL A 63 1.09 14.84 -3.48
CA VAL A 63 2.31 15.09 -4.27
C VAL A 63 2.35 14.20 -5.52
N GLY A 64 2.35 12.88 -5.35
CA GLY A 64 2.46 11.94 -6.47
C GLY A 64 2.74 10.50 -6.04
N VAL A 65 2.91 9.64 -7.03
CA VAL A 65 3.30 8.23 -6.90
C VAL A 65 4.39 7.88 -7.91
N VAL A 66 5.27 6.95 -7.53
CA VAL A 66 6.41 6.51 -8.33
C VAL A 66 6.55 4.99 -8.26
N ALA A 67 6.83 4.38 -9.41
CA ALA A 67 7.28 3.00 -9.53
C ALA A 67 8.70 2.98 -10.14
N THR A 68 9.62 2.20 -9.55
CA THR A 68 10.99 2.00 -10.07
C THR A 68 11.33 0.51 -10.09
N GLN A 69 11.63 -0.05 -11.26
CA GLN A 69 11.75 -1.49 -11.51
C GLN A 69 12.80 -1.83 -12.58
N SER A 70 12.87 -3.12 -12.95
CA SER A 70 13.98 -3.71 -13.72
C SER A 70 15.27 -3.67 -12.90
N PHE A 71 16.36 -3.05 -13.34
CA PHE A 71 17.47 -2.77 -12.42
C PHE A 71 17.08 -1.60 -11.51
N THR A 72 16.27 -1.91 -10.50
CA THR A 72 15.69 -0.91 -9.60
C THR A 72 16.78 -0.05 -8.98
N GLU A 73 16.56 1.25 -9.08
CA GLU A 73 17.30 2.27 -8.36
C GLU A 73 16.31 2.93 -7.38
N PRO A 74 16.32 2.54 -6.09
CA PRO A 74 15.32 2.97 -5.12
C PRO A 74 15.25 4.51 -4.97
N SER A 75 16.34 5.23 -5.24
CA SER A 75 16.37 6.69 -5.10
C SER A 75 15.38 7.44 -6.00
N TYR A 76 14.94 6.86 -7.14
CA TYR A 76 13.91 7.46 -7.99
C TYR A 76 12.60 7.74 -7.25
N GLY A 77 12.25 6.89 -6.27
CA GLY A 77 11.06 7.05 -5.44
C GLY A 77 11.06 8.36 -4.64
N PRO A 78 11.89 8.48 -3.59
CA PRO A 78 11.92 9.68 -2.76
C PRO A 78 12.39 10.93 -3.52
N LEU A 79 13.34 10.83 -4.47
CA LEU A 79 13.79 12.00 -5.23
C LEU A 79 12.73 12.49 -6.22
N GLY A 80 12.00 11.58 -6.87
CA GLY A 80 10.89 11.94 -7.76
C GLY A 80 9.77 12.66 -7.01
N LEU A 81 9.39 12.14 -5.84
CA LEU A 81 8.41 12.77 -4.95
C LEU A 81 8.90 14.14 -4.45
N ALA A 82 10.18 14.26 -4.06
CA ALA A 82 10.75 15.54 -3.63
C ALA A 82 10.72 16.60 -4.74
N LEU A 83 11.05 16.23 -5.98
CA LEU A 83 10.96 17.13 -7.14
C LEU A 83 9.51 17.56 -7.42
N MET A 84 8.57 16.61 -7.37
CA MET A 84 7.15 16.92 -7.55
C MET A 84 6.62 17.85 -6.46
N LYS A 85 7.02 17.61 -5.21
CA LYS A 85 6.70 18.48 -4.07
C LYS A 85 7.27 19.89 -4.23
N ALA A 86 8.45 20.01 -4.84
CA ALA A 86 9.07 21.29 -5.18
C ALA A 86 8.42 21.99 -6.40
N GLY A 87 7.34 21.44 -6.95
CA GLY A 87 6.54 22.06 -8.01
C GLY A 87 6.85 21.57 -9.43
N LYS A 88 7.74 20.59 -9.59
CA LYS A 88 7.93 19.93 -10.89
C LYS A 88 6.75 19.02 -11.20
N SER A 89 6.41 18.90 -12.48
CA SER A 89 5.52 17.85 -12.95
C SER A 89 6.21 16.48 -12.92
N ALA A 90 5.44 15.39 -12.90
CA ALA A 90 5.99 14.05 -13.04
C ALA A 90 6.90 13.87 -14.28
N PRO A 91 6.52 14.35 -15.49
CA PRO A 91 7.43 14.36 -16.66
C PRO A 91 8.75 15.12 -16.43
N GLU A 92 8.72 16.29 -15.79
CA GLU A 92 9.92 17.06 -15.52
C GLU A 92 10.82 16.38 -14.47
N ALA A 93 10.22 15.82 -13.42
CA ALA A 93 10.92 15.08 -12.38
C ALA A 93 11.62 13.85 -12.95
N LEU A 94 10.90 13.04 -13.73
CA LEU A 94 11.46 11.86 -14.40
C LEU A 94 12.62 12.24 -15.33
N LYS A 95 12.42 13.26 -16.19
CA LYS A 95 13.46 13.75 -17.10
C LYS A 95 14.72 14.21 -16.34
N ALA A 96 14.56 14.92 -15.24
CA ALA A 96 15.69 15.42 -14.44
C ALA A 96 16.51 14.26 -13.87
N LEU A 97 15.86 13.23 -13.32
CA LEU A 97 16.52 12.06 -12.75
C LEU A 97 17.23 11.21 -13.82
N LEU A 98 16.58 10.96 -14.95
CA LEU A 98 17.18 10.23 -16.08
C LEU A 98 18.37 10.97 -16.72
N THR A 99 18.46 12.29 -16.56
CA THR A 99 19.57 13.07 -17.13
C THR A 99 20.88 12.81 -16.38
N VAL A 100 20.80 12.51 -15.09
CA VAL A 100 21.97 12.31 -14.22
C VAL A 100 22.29 10.82 -13.97
N ASP A 101 21.39 9.92 -14.35
CA ASP A 101 21.59 8.47 -14.23
C ASP A 101 22.28 7.90 -15.48
N ALA A 102 23.57 7.56 -15.34
CA ALA A 102 24.36 6.93 -16.40
C ALA A 102 23.84 5.53 -16.80
N ASP A 103 23.12 4.87 -15.89
CA ASP A 103 22.57 3.52 -16.06
C ASP A 103 21.09 3.56 -16.49
N ARG A 104 20.54 4.72 -16.86
CA ARG A 104 19.12 4.88 -17.25
C ARG A 104 18.61 3.84 -18.24
N GLU A 105 19.48 3.28 -19.08
CA GLU A 105 19.11 2.27 -20.09
C GLU A 105 18.76 0.90 -19.49
N VAL A 106 19.15 0.59 -18.24
CA VAL A 106 18.71 -0.62 -17.53
C VAL A 106 17.54 -0.37 -16.58
N ARG A 107 17.08 0.89 -16.47
CA ARG A 107 15.99 1.29 -15.56
C ARG A 107 14.64 1.21 -16.26
N GLN A 108 13.61 0.91 -15.49
CA GLN A 108 12.23 1.16 -15.86
C GLN A 108 11.55 1.93 -14.74
N VAL A 109 11.00 3.11 -15.03
CA VAL A 109 10.48 4.03 -14.01
C VAL A 109 9.21 4.68 -14.51
N ALA A 110 8.22 4.85 -13.64
CA ALA A 110 7.04 5.65 -13.93
C ALA A 110 6.61 6.54 -12.77
N MET A 111 5.95 7.64 -13.10
CA MET A 111 5.53 8.68 -12.17
C MET A 111 4.18 9.27 -12.58
N VAL A 112 3.32 9.53 -11.58
CA VAL A 112 2.12 10.34 -11.73
C VAL A 112 2.09 11.38 -10.62
N ASP A 113 1.92 12.66 -10.97
CA ASP A 113 1.79 13.74 -9.99
C ASP A 113 0.33 13.96 -9.55
N ALA A 114 0.14 14.78 -8.50
CA ALA A 114 -1.17 15.08 -7.95
C ALA A 114 -2.13 15.79 -8.92
N GLN A 115 -1.64 16.31 -10.05
CA GLN A 115 -2.45 16.89 -11.12
C GLN A 115 -2.79 15.86 -12.22
N GLY A 116 -2.31 14.62 -12.10
CA GLY A 116 -2.56 13.54 -13.05
C GLY A 116 -1.64 13.59 -14.27
N ARG A 117 -0.58 14.40 -14.27
CA ARG A 117 0.42 14.33 -15.34
C ARG A 117 1.24 13.07 -15.11
N ALA A 118 1.42 12.29 -16.17
CA ALA A 118 2.02 10.96 -16.11
C ALA A 118 3.25 10.89 -17.01
N ALA A 119 4.28 10.14 -16.59
CA ALA A 119 5.46 9.87 -17.41
C ALA A 119 6.04 8.50 -17.06
N ALA A 120 6.54 7.79 -18.07
CA ALA A 120 7.24 6.53 -17.90
C ALA A 120 8.49 6.48 -18.78
N HIS A 121 9.44 5.64 -18.38
CA HIS A 121 10.68 5.34 -19.09
C HIS A 121 10.92 3.84 -19.05
N THR A 122 11.23 3.26 -20.21
CA THR A 122 11.75 1.89 -20.33
C THR A 122 13.08 1.99 -21.05
N GLY A 123 14.18 1.76 -20.34
CA GLY A 123 15.51 1.78 -20.94
C GLY A 123 15.71 0.68 -21.98
N ALA A 124 16.57 0.94 -22.97
CA ALA A 124 16.78 0.02 -24.10
C ALA A 124 17.42 -1.33 -23.70
N LYS A 125 17.99 -1.43 -22.50
CA LYS A 125 18.60 -2.64 -21.94
C LYS A 125 17.72 -3.34 -20.89
N CYS A 126 16.48 -2.92 -20.71
CA CYS A 126 15.48 -3.71 -19.99
C CYS A 126 15.26 -5.05 -20.70
N ILE A 127 15.25 -6.15 -19.95
CA ILE A 127 15.15 -7.49 -20.54
C ILE A 127 13.77 -7.66 -21.17
N GLN A 128 13.76 -8.04 -22.44
CA GLN A 128 12.53 -8.21 -23.22
C GLN A 128 11.72 -9.44 -22.76
N ALA A 129 10.39 -9.43 -22.87
CA ALA A 129 9.56 -8.33 -23.37
C ALA A 129 9.45 -7.19 -22.33
N ALA A 130 9.78 -5.96 -22.75
CA ALA A 130 9.75 -4.78 -21.88
C ALA A 130 9.18 -3.55 -22.60
N GLY A 131 8.27 -2.85 -21.92
CA GLY A 131 7.59 -1.69 -22.46
C GLY A 131 6.71 -1.01 -21.42
N HIS A 132 6.07 0.07 -21.85
CA HIS A 132 5.11 0.81 -21.04
C HIS A 132 4.04 1.44 -21.91
N GLU A 133 2.95 1.87 -21.28
CA GLU A 133 1.92 2.72 -21.89
C GLU A 133 1.61 3.87 -20.91
N VAL A 134 1.57 5.09 -21.44
CA VAL A 134 1.17 6.29 -20.69
C VAL A 134 -0.25 6.67 -21.11
N GLY A 135 -1.15 6.78 -20.15
CA GLY A 135 -2.53 7.21 -20.36
C GLY A 135 -2.85 8.48 -19.58
N GLU A 136 -4.12 8.89 -19.64
CA GLU A 136 -4.61 10.03 -18.87
C GLU A 136 -4.64 9.69 -17.37
N GLY A 137 -3.72 10.29 -16.60
CA GLY A 137 -3.65 10.08 -15.16
C GLY A 137 -3.03 8.74 -14.73
N PHE A 138 -2.44 7.95 -15.63
CA PHE A 138 -1.81 6.68 -15.25
C PHE A 138 -0.68 6.26 -16.20
N THR A 139 0.15 5.33 -15.73
CA THR A 139 1.04 4.52 -16.58
C THR A 139 0.94 3.06 -16.21
N VAL A 140 1.27 2.19 -17.16
CA VAL A 140 1.51 0.77 -16.92
C VAL A 140 2.83 0.38 -17.54
N GLU A 141 3.62 -0.41 -16.84
CA GLU A 141 4.97 -0.76 -17.27
C GLU A 141 5.32 -2.18 -16.86
N ALA A 142 6.04 -2.89 -17.74
CA ALA A 142 6.48 -4.24 -17.47
C ALA A 142 7.82 -4.58 -18.14
N ASN A 143 8.55 -5.52 -17.57
CA ASN A 143 9.81 -6.06 -18.12
C ASN A 143 10.00 -7.55 -17.80
N LEU A 144 10.70 -8.28 -18.67
CA LEU A 144 10.80 -9.75 -18.67
C LEU A 144 9.43 -10.43 -18.61
N MET A 145 8.50 -9.93 -19.41
CA MET A 145 7.21 -10.56 -19.58
C MET A 145 7.29 -11.71 -20.59
N ASP A 146 6.38 -12.67 -20.48
CA ASP A 146 6.17 -13.71 -21.50
C ASP A 146 5.81 -13.08 -22.87
N LYS A 147 5.03 -12.00 -22.86
CA LYS A 147 4.55 -11.33 -24.08
C LYS A 147 4.57 -9.80 -23.97
N ALA A 148 4.75 -9.14 -25.11
CA ALA A 148 4.63 -7.68 -25.23
C ALA A 148 3.18 -7.17 -25.13
N SER A 149 2.17 -8.06 -25.19
CA SER A 149 0.75 -7.72 -25.01
C SER A 149 0.36 -7.45 -23.55
N VAL A 150 1.27 -7.65 -22.58
CA VAL A 150 1.00 -7.47 -21.14
C VAL A 150 0.62 -6.02 -20.80
N TRP A 151 1.45 -5.01 -21.09
CA TRP A 151 1.12 -3.63 -20.71
C TRP A 151 -0.10 -3.05 -21.46
N PRO A 152 -0.36 -3.36 -22.75
CA PRO A 152 -1.64 -2.97 -23.37
C PRO A 152 -2.85 -3.63 -22.70
N ALA A 153 -2.74 -4.88 -22.25
CA ALA A 153 -3.81 -5.56 -21.51
C ALA A 153 -4.06 -4.90 -20.14
N MET A 154 -2.99 -4.52 -19.44
CA MET A 154 -3.08 -3.75 -18.18
C MET A 154 -3.81 -2.42 -18.39
N ALA A 155 -3.40 -1.65 -19.41
CA ALA A 155 -4.00 -0.35 -19.70
C ALA A 155 -5.48 -0.46 -20.05
N LYS A 156 -5.85 -1.45 -20.88
CA LYS A 156 -7.25 -1.75 -21.21
C LYS A 156 -8.05 -2.08 -19.95
N ALA A 157 -7.55 -3.00 -19.12
CA ALA A 157 -8.23 -3.40 -17.90
C ALA A 157 -8.43 -2.24 -16.92
N PHE A 158 -7.42 -1.40 -16.71
CA PHE A 158 -7.52 -0.23 -15.84
C PHE A 158 -8.58 0.79 -16.32
N ARG A 159 -8.65 1.02 -17.63
CA ARG A 159 -9.64 1.94 -18.25
C ARG A 159 -11.07 1.44 -18.14
N THR A 160 -11.28 0.13 -18.24
CA THR A 160 -12.64 -0.46 -18.25
C THR A 160 -13.11 -0.94 -16.88
N ALA A 161 -12.19 -1.05 -15.91
CA ALA A 161 -12.52 -1.50 -14.56
C ALA A 161 -13.45 -0.49 -13.87
N THR A 162 -14.33 -1.03 -13.03
CA THR A 162 -15.25 -0.27 -12.16
C THR A 162 -14.82 -0.44 -10.71
N GLY A 163 -15.41 0.34 -9.81
CA GLY A 163 -15.02 0.36 -8.39
C GLY A 163 -14.05 1.49 -8.08
N ASP A 164 -13.45 1.42 -6.89
CA ASP A 164 -12.49 2.43 -6.44
C ASP A 164 -11.11 2.25 -7.09
N LEU A 165 -10.16 3.12 -6.73
CA LEU A 165 -8.80 3.05 -7.27
C LEU A 165 -8.12 1.69 -6.96
N ALA A 166 -8.38 1.07 -5.81
CA ALA A 166 -7.81 -0.22 -5.47
C ALA A 166 -8.33 -1.34 -6.37
N ASP A 167 -9.63 -1.35 -6.67
CA ASP A 167 -10.23 -2.32 -7.60
C ASP A 167 -9.62 -2.21 -9.00
N ARG A 168 -9.46 -0.96 -9.49
CA ARG A 168 -8.92 -0.68 -10.83
C ARG A 168 -7.44 -1.03 -10.96
N LEU A 169 -6.62 -0.71 -9.94
CA LEU A 169 -5.21 -1.10 -9.89
C LEU A 169 -5.05 -2.63 -9.87
N LEU A 170 -5.84 -3.31 -9.03
CA LEU A 170 -5.83 -4.78 -8.97
C LEU A 170 -6.28 -5.41 -10.29
N ALA A 171 -7.26 -4.83 -10.98
CA ALA A 171 -7.70 -5.29 -12.29
C ALA A 171 -6.58 -5.22 -13.34
N ALA A 172 -5.76 -4.16 -13.33
CA ALA A 172 -4.59 -4.06 -14.18
C ALA A 172 -3.57 -5.18 -13.90
N LEU A 173 -3.23 -5.43 -12.64
CA LEU A 173 -2.31 -6.51 -12.26
C LEU A 173 -2.83 -7.89 -12.67
N ARG A 174 -4.13 -8.16 -12.49
CA ARG A 174 -4.75 -9.42 -12.91
C ARG A 174 -4.71 -9.60 -14.43
N ALA A 175 -4.92 -8.53 -15.19
CA ALA A 175 -4.83 -8.58 -16.65
C ALA A 175 -3.41 -8.89 -17.12
N ALA A 176 -2.39 -8.32 -16.46
CA ALA A 176 -1.00 -8.68 -16.74
C ALA A 176 -0.73 -10.17 -16.51
N GLN A 177 -1.14 -10.69 -15.36
CA GLN A 177 -0.95 -12.10 -15.02
C GLN A 177 -1.67 -13.04 -15.99
N ALA A 178 -2.89 -12.68 -16.41
CA ALA A 178 -3.66 -13.45 -17.39
C ALA A 178 -3.04 -13.43 -18.80
N GLU A 179 -2.30 -12.38 -19.14
CA GLU A 179 -1.61 -12.23 -20.43
C GLU A 179 -0.22 -12.89 -20.46
N GLY A 180 0.16 -13.57 -19.37
CA GLY A 180 1.41 -14.34 -19.23
C GLY A 180 2.30 -13.83 -18.09
N GLY A 181 2.18 -12.54 -17.73
CA GLY A 181 2.92 -11.93 -16.63
C GLY A 181 4.44 -12.10 -16.75
N ASP A 182 5.11 -12.10 -15.60
CA ASP A 182 6.53 -12.41 -15.47
C ASP A 182 6.78 -13.88 -15.88
N ILE A 183 7.69 -14.10 -16.83
CA ILE A 183 7.97 -15.43 -17.40
C ILE A 183 8.45 -16.45 -16.34
N ARG A 184 8.86 -15.98 -15.17
CA ARG A 184 9.32 -16.81 -14.04
C ARG A 184 8.18 -17.24 -13.14
N GLY A 185 6.98 -16.69 -13.33
CA GLY A 185 5.80 -16.92 -12.49
C GLY A 185 5.50 -15.74 -11.56
N GLN A 186 4.95 -16.01 -10.39
CA GLN A 186 4.54 -15.00 -9.43
C GLN A 186 5.03 -15.35 -8.02
N GLN A 187 5.38 -14.34 -7.22
CA GLN A 187 5.87 -14.54 -5.85
C GLN A 187 5.39 -13.47 -4.87
N SER A 188 5.49 -12.19 -5.21
CA SER A 188 5.09 -11.09 -4.34
C SER A 188 4.23 -10.07 -5.08
N ALA A 189 3.46 -9.30 -4.32
CA ALA A 189 2.65 -8.19 -4.83
C ALA A 189 2.46 -7.11 -3.76
N ALA A 190 2.21 -5.87 -4.17
CA ALA A 190 1.92 -4.78 -3.25
C ALA A 190 0.98 -3.74 -3.87
N ILE A 191 0.28 -3.01 -3.00
CA ILE A 191 -0.51 -1.84 -3.36
C ILE A 191 -0.33 -0.76 -2.29
N LEU A 192 -0.04 0.46 -2.75
CA LEU A 192 0.03 1.66 -1.93
C LEU A 192 -0.91 2.70 -2.54
N ILE A 193 -1.87 3.18 -1.76
CA ILE A 193 -2.78 4.27 -2.16
C ILE A 193 -2.74 5.33 -1.07
N VAL A 194 -2.51 6.56 -1.49
CA VAL A 194 -2.47 7.75 -0.64
C VAL A 194 -3.57 8.73 -1.03
N ARG A 195 -3.95 9.59 -0.07
CA ARG A 195 -4.93 10.66 -0.33
C ARG A 195 -4.43 11.63 -1.41
N GLY A 196 -5.36 12.13 -2.22
CA GLY A 196 -5.10 13.20 -3.19
C GLY A 196 -4.78 14.56 -2.58
N LYS A 197 -5.10 14.75 -1.30
CA LYS A 197 -4.74 15.93 -0.52
C LYS A 197 -4.24 15.47 0.85
N ALA A 198 -3.08 15.97 1.26
CA ALA A 198 -2.55 15.71 2.60
C ALA A 198 -3.50 16.23 3.67
N SER A 199 -3.76 15.43 4.72
CA SER A 199 -4.56 15.86 5.87
C SER A 199 -3.75 16.67 6.88
N GLY A 200 -2.43 16.72 6.73
CA GLY A 200 -1.51 17.19 7.76
C GLY A 200 -1.19 16.13 8.83
N GLN A 201 -1.76 14.93 8.69
CA GLN A 201 -1.50 13.77 9.55
C GLN A 201 -1.00 12.61 8.68
N PRO A 202 0.31 12.52 8.41
CA PRO A 202 0.86 11.55 7.47
C PRO A 202 0.51 10.09 7.79
N TRP A 203 0.31 9.76 9.08
CA TRP A 203 -0.12 8.43 9.54
C TRP A 203 -1.54 8.06 9.09
N ASN A 204 -2.39 9.03 8.73
CA ASN A 204 -3.77 8.85 8.29
C ASN A 204 -3.98 9.03 6.78
N ASP A 205 -2.92 9.35 6.04
CA ASP A 205 -3.00 9.66 4.62
C ASP A 205 -2.72 8.45 3.70
N ARG A 206 -2.25 7.33 4.27
CA ARG A 206 -2.11 6.04 3.58
C ARG A 206 -3.43 5.25 3.69
N LEU A 207 -4.21 5.27 2.60
CA LEU A 207 -5.50 4.59 2.50
C LEU A 207 -5.33 3.08 2.35
N PHE A 208 -4.31 2.67 1.59
CA PHE A 208 -3.85 1.28 1.47
C PHE A 208 -2.32 1.28 1.51
N ASP A 209 -1.73 0.35 2.25
CA ASP A 209 -0.30 0.06 2.24
C ASP A 209 -0.17 -1.42 2.59
N LEU A 210 -0.36 -2.26 1.58
CA LEU A 210 -0.51 -3.71 1.72
C LEU A 210 0.54 -4.40 0.88
N ARG A 211 1.15 -5.43 1.46
CA ARG A 211 2.23 -6.20 0.85
C ARG A 211 2.00 -7.68 1.08
N VAL A 212 2.19 -8.44 0.01
CA VAL A 212 2.32 -9.90 0.03
C VAL A 212 3.77 -10.17 -0.32
N GLU A 213 4.59 -10.46 0.70
CA GLU A 213 6.05 -10.53 0.55
C GLU A 213 6.50 -11.81 -0.16
N ASP A 214 5.76 -12.90 0.03
CA ASP A 214 5.97 -14.22 -0.59
C ASP A 214 4.67 -15.04 -0.53
N HIS A 215 4.13 -15.43 -1.69
CA HIS A 215 2.95 -16.27 -1.81
C HIS A 215 2.88 -16.87 -3.23
N PRO A 216 2.43 -18.14 -3.42
CA PRO A 216 2.27 -18.73 -4.75
C PRO A 216 1.15 -18.09 -5.60
N GLU A 217 0.19 -17.41 -4.95
CA GLU A 217 -0.91 -16.67 -5.58
C GLU A 217 -0.99 -15.23 -5.02
N PRO A 218 0.02 -14.36 -5.22
CA PRO A 218 0.12 -13.10 -4.48
C PRO A 218 -0.98 -12.10 -4.83
N LEU A 219 -1.53 -12.13 -6.05
CA LEU A 219 -2.66 -11.25 -6.44
C LEU A 219 -3.98 -11.65 -5.79
N LYS A 220 -4.19 -12.95 -5.53
CA LYS A 220 -5.36 -13.44 -4.80
C LYS A 220 -5.29 -13.04 -3.34
N GLU A 221 -4.11 -13.18 -2.74
CA GLU A 221 -3.87 -12.75 -1.37
C GLU A 221 -3.96 -11.23 -1.22
N LEU A 222 -3.41 -10.46 -2.16
CA LEU A 222 -3.54 -9.01 -2.18
C LEU A 222 -5.01 -8.57 -2.25
N ALA A 223 -5.82 -9.26 -3.05
CA ALA A 223 -7.27 -9.00 -3.12
C ALA A 223 -7.98 -9.26 -1.78
N ARG A 224 -7.61 -10.34 -1.08
CA ARG A 224 -8.12 -10.63 0.27
C ARG A 224 -7.73 -9.53 1.26
N LEU A 225 -6.47 -9.08 1.23
CA LEU A 225 -5.98 -7.99 2.09
C LEU A 225 -6.67 -6.65 1.79
N ILE A 226 -7.00 -6.34 0.53
CA ILE A 226 -7.78 -5.15 0.17
C ILE A 226 -9.16 -5.19 0.84
N GLN A 227 -9.87 -6.32 0.78
CA GLN A 227 -11.17 -6.45 1.46
C GLN A 227 -11.03 -6.33 2.98
N LEU A 228 -9.99 -6.94 3.55
CA LEU A 228 -9.72 -6.85 4.98
C LEU A 228 -9.43 -5.41 5.42
N ARG A 229 -8.64 -4.65 4.64
CA ARG A 229 -8.39 -3.23 4.91
C ARG A 229 -9.66 -2.39 4.83
N ARG A 230 -10.55 -2.67 3.87
CA ARG A 230 -11.87 -2.01 3.78
C ARG A 230 -12.71 -2.30 5.02
N ALA A 231 -12.72 -3.55 5.49
CA ALA A 231 -13.42 -3.95 6.70
C ALA A 231 -12.91 -3.20 7.94
N TYR A 232 -11.59 -3.13 8.14
CA TYR A 232 -11.01 -2.36 9.26
C TYR A 232 -11.31 -0.87 9.19
N ARG A 233 -11.31 -0.26 8.00
CA ARG A 233 -11.71 1.15 7.84
C ARG A 233 -13.16 1.40 8.25
N LEU A 234 -14.08 0.50 7.90
CA LEU A 234 -15.47 0.58 8.33
C LEU A 234 -15.61 0.39 9.85
N MET A 235 -14.77 -0.44 10.46
CA MET A 235 -14.70 -0.59 11.91
C MET A 235 -14.25 0.73 12.57
N ASP A 236 -13.17 1.34 12.08
CA ASP A 236 -12.69 2.65 12.58
C ASP A 236 -13.75 3.75 12.42
N GLU A 237 -14.48 3.76 11.29
CA GLU A 237 -15.62 4.66 11.06
C GLU A 237 -16.76 4.40 12.06
N GLY A 238 -17.06 3.12 12.32
CA GLY A 238 -18.01 2.68 13.34
C GLY A 238 -17.67 3.24 14.72
N ASP A 239 -16.42 3.09 15.15
CA ASP A 239 -15.91 3.61 16.44
C ASP A 239 -16.01 5.15 16.51
N GLY A 240 -15.74 5.83 15.40
CA GLY A 240 -15.96 7.27 15.26
C GLY A 240 -17.44 7.65 15.44
N PHE A 241 -18.36 6.89 14.86
CA PHE A 241 -19.80 7.11 15.04
C PHE A 241 -20.28 6.82 16.46
N VAL A 242 -19.75 5.78 17.12
CA VAL A 242 -19.99 5.50 18.54
C VAL A 242 -19.59 6.70 19.39
N THR A 243 -18.38 7.23 19.18
CA THR A 243 -17.87 8.41 19.90
C THR A 243 -18.76 9.64 19.69
N ALA A 244 -19.34 9.78 18.50
CA ALA A 244 -20.27 10.85 18.16
C ALA A 244 -21.73 10.56 18.53
N ALA A 245 -22.02 9.46 19.24
CA ALA A 245 -23.36 8.97 19.58
C ALA A 245 -24.32 8.74 18.39
N LYS A 246 -23.77 8.45 17.20
CA LYS A 246 -24.49 8.15 15.95
C LYS A 246 -24.70 6.65 15.77
N TRP A 247 -25.58 6.09 16.60
CA TRP A 247 -25.78 4.64 16.71
C TRP A 247 -26.24 3.92 15.43
N PRO A 248 -27.19 4.45 14.65
CA PRO A 248 -27.60 3.80 13.40
C PRO A 248 -26.44 3.67 12.40
N GLU A 249 -25.63 4.73 12.27
CA GLU A 249 -24.47 4.76 11.38
C GLU A 249 -23.35 3.83 11.87
N ALA A 250 -23.07 3.83 13.18
CA ALA A 250 -22.11 2.91 13.79
C ALA A 250 -22.48 1.45 13.49
N ARG A 251 -23.76 1.10 13.71
CA ARG A 251 -24.28 -0.25 13.44
C ARG A 251 -24.13 -0.63 11.97
N ALA A 252 -24.50 0.26 11.05
CA ALA A 252 -24.38 0.02 9.62
C ALA A 252 -22.91 -0.21 9.20
N ALA A 253 -21.98 0.57 9.76
CA ALA A 253 -20.56 0.43 9.49
C ALA A 253 -20.00 -0.91 9.98
N TYR A 254 -20.30 -1.32 11.22
CA TYR A 254 -19.87 -2.63 11.74
C TYR A 254 -20.48 -3.81 10.98
N GLU A 255 -21.78 -3.74 10.64
CA GLU A 255 -22.44 -4.78 9.85
C GLU A 255 -21.80 -4.91 8.45
N ALA A 256 -21.41 -3.79 7.83
CA ALA A 256 -20.70 -3.80 6.56
C ALA A 256 -19.26 -4.36 6.71
N ALA A 257 -18.55 -4.01 7.78
CA ALA A 257 -17.22 -4.55 8.08
C ALA A 257 -17.24 -6.07 8.23
N ALA A 258 -18.17 -6.60 9.03
CA ALA A 258 -18.32 -8.04 9.26
C ALA A 258 -18.65 -8.82 7.98
N LYS A 259 -19.41 -8.23 7.04
CA LYS A 259 -19.69 -8.84 5.73
C LYS A 259 -18.45 -8.93 4.83
N LEU A 260 -17.53 -7.97 4.94
CA LEU A 260 -16.30 -7.94 4.13
C LEU A 260 -15.20 -8.87 4.67
N ALA A 261 -15.19 -9.13 5.99
CA ALA A 261 -14.20 -9.98 6.64
C ALA A 261 -14.86 -11.09 7.47
N PRO A 262 -15.62 -12.01 6.84
CA PRO A 262 -16.25 -13.10 7.57
C PRO A 262 -15.19 -13.99 8.23
N GLY A 263 -15.39 -14.32 9.50
CA GLY A 263 -14.46 -15.12 10.29
C GLY A 263 -13.38 -14.33 11.03
N ILE A 264 -13.30 -13.01 10.87
CA ILE A 264 -12.47 -12.15 11.73
C ILE A 264 -13.31 -11.73 12.95
N TRP A 265 -13.35 -12.60 13.95
CA TRP A 265 -14.18 -12.42 15.15
C TRP A 265 -13.75 -11.26 16.07
N GLU A 266 -12.55 -10.72 15.85
CA GLU A 266 -12.09 -9.51 16.51
C GLU A 266 -12.99 -8.29 16.22
N MET A 267 -13.52 -8.16 15.00
CA MET A 267 -14.40 -7.04 14.62
C MET A 267 -15.73 -7.03 15.41
N PRO A 268 -16.54 -8.11 15.41
CA PRO A 268 -17.74 -8.15 16.22
C PRO A 268 -17.43 -8.14 17.73
N PHE A 269 -16.26 -8.64 18.17
CA PHE A 269 -15.85 -8.52 19.56
C PHE A 269 -15.73 -7.05 19.99
N TRP A 270 -14.97 -6.24 19.25
CA TRP A 270 -14.80 -4.83 19.58
C TRP A 270 -16.08 -4.01 19.40
N GLN A 271 -16.93 -4.35 18.43
CA GLN A 271 -18.29 -3.80 18.35
C GLN A 271 -19.08 -4.05 19.64
N ALA A 272 -19.06 -5.28 20.17
CA ALA A 272 -19.76 -5.63 21.40
C ALA A 272 -19.21 -4.86 22.61
N VAL A 273 -17.87 -4.69 22.68
CA VAL A 273 -17.21 -3.87 23.70
C VAL A 273 -17.68 -2.42 23.62
N ALA A 274 -17.69 -1.82 22.43
CA ALA A 274 -18.13 -0.44 22.21
C ALA A 274 -19.61 -0.20 22.61
N LEU A 275 -20.49 -1.17 22.31
CA LEU A 275 -21.88 -1.13 22.74
C LEU A 275 -22.00 -1.23 24.26
N ALA A 276 -21.30 -2.18 24.88
CA ALA A 276 -21.35 -2.39 26.32
C ALA A 276 -20.80 -1.19 27.10
N SER A 277 -19.68 -0.61 26.68
CA SER A 277 -19.09 0.59 27.28
C SER A 277 -19.97 1.83 27.16
N SER A 278 -20.84 1.85 26.16
CA SER A 278 -21.79 2.94 25.92
C SER A 278 -23.18 2.71 26.54
N GLY A 279 -23.29 1.79 27.49
CA GLY A 279 -24.55 1.50 28.20
C GLY A 279 -25.56 0.65 27.41
N LYS A 280 -25.17 0.11 26.26
CA LYS A 280 -26.01 -0.74 25.40
C LYS A 280 -25.75 -2.23 25.63
N GLY A 281 -25.57 -2.64 26.89
CA GLY A 281 -25.20 -4.00 27.26
C GLY A 281 -26.12 -5.08 26.68
N ALA A 282 -27.44 -4.85 26.67
CA ALA A 282 -28.41 -5.80 26.11
C ALA A 282 -28.21 -6.08 24.60
N GLU A 283 -27.76 -5.08 23.84
CA GLU A 283 -27.42 -5.22 22.41
C GLU A 283 -26.07 -5.93 22.21
N ALA A 284 -25.14 -5.78 23.16
CA ALA A 284 -23.81 -6.38 23.12
C ALA A 284 -23.80 -7.89 23.42
N LEU A 285 -24.62 -8.35 24.38
CA LEU A 285 -24.67 -9.76 24.81
C LEU A 285 -24.83 -10.78 23.66
N PRO A 286 -25.77 -10.64 22.71
CA PRO A 286 -25.89 -11.61 21.62
C PRO A 286 -24.65 -11.65 20.71
N ILE A 287 -23.93 -10.54 20.57
CA ILE A 287 -22.69 -10.47 19.79
C ILE A 287 -21.56 -11.18 20.55
N PHE A 288 -21.40 -10.91 21.85
CA PHE A 288 -20.45 -11.65 22.69
C PHE A 288 -20.70 -13.15 22.66
N LYS A 289 -21.97 -13.59 22.71
CA LYS A 289 -22.33 -15.01 22.60
C LYS A 289 -21.83 -15.64 21.29
N GLN A 290 -22.01 -14.95 20.16
CA GLN A 290 -21.53 -15.44 18.86
C GLN A 290 -20.01 -15.52 18.83
N VAL A 291 -19.33 -14.47 19.29
CA VAL A 291 -17.86 -14.41 19.35
C VAL A 291 -17.30 -15.52 20.24
N PHE A 292 -17.84 -15.71 21.45
CA PHE A 292 -17.33 -16.72 22.39
C PHE A 292 -17.63 -18.15 21.95
N ALA A 293 -18.73 -18.36 21.23
CA ALA A 293 -19.03 -19.66 20.63
C ALA A 293 -18.03 -20.01 19.52
N ALA A 294 -17.59 -19.03 18.73
CA ALA A 294 -16.61 -19.25 17.68
C ALA A 294 -15.16 -19.32 18.21
N GLU A 295 -14.80 -18.40 19.11
CA GLU A 295 -13.45 -18.23 19.64
C GLU A 295 -13.50 -17.96 21.17
N PRO A 296 -13.56 -19.01 22.01
CA PRO A 296 -13.76 -18.89 23.45
C PRO A 296 -12.69 -18.07 24.18
N PHE A 297 -11.50 -17.90 23.57
CA PHE A 297 -10.42 -17.17 24.20
C PHE A 297 -10.69 -15.67 24.39
N TRP A 298 -11.58 -15.06 23.59
CA TRP A 298 -11.96 -13.64 23.72
C TRP A 298 -12.58 -13.34 25.08
N LYS A 299 -13.28 -14.31 25.68
CA LYS A 299 -13.86 -14.19 27.02
C LYS A 299 -12.81 -13.86 28.09
N ARG A 300 -11.56 -14.30 27.91
CA ARG A 300 -10.45 -14.00 28.82
C ARG A 300 -10.06 -12.52 28.84
N LEU A 301 -10.47 -11.72 27.85
CA LEU A 301 -10.21 -10.28 27.81
C LEU A 301 -11.22 -9.48 28.63
N ILE A 302 -12.43 -9.99 28.90
CA ILE A 302 -13.48 -9.22 29.59
C ILE A 302 -13.04 -8.63 30.93
N PRO A 303 -12.47 -9.40 31.88
CA PRO A 303 -11.96 -8.81 33.12
C PRO A 303 -10.80 -7.82 32.87
N ARG A 304 -9.92 -8.11 31.91
CA ARG A 304 -8.77 -7.24 31.60
C ARG A 304 -9.22 -5.88 31.04
N LEU A 305 -10.27 -5.87 30.21
CA LEU A 305 -10.84 -4.65 29.65
C LEU A 305 -11.55 -3.83 30.73
N ALA A 306 -12.23 -4.49 31.67
CA ALA A 306 -12.81 -3.82 32.83
C ALA A 306 -11.72 -3.17 33.71
N ASP A 307 -10.60 -3.85 33.95
CA ASP A 307 -9.49 -3.34 34.77
C ASP A 307 -8.91 -2.01 34.24
N VAL A 308 -8.88 -1.85 32.91
CA VAL A 308 -8.37 -0.65 32.22
C VAL A 308 -9.46 0.30 31.71
N ASP A 309 -10.67 0.20 32.27
CA ASP A 309 -11.80 1.11 31.99
C ASP A 309 -12.27 1.13 30.51
N GLN A 310 -11.94 0.09 29.74
CA GLN A 310 -12.46 -0.15 28.39
C GLN A 310 -13.84 -0.81 28.41
N LEU A 311 -14.19 -1.46 29.53
CA LEU A 311 -15.55 -1.85 29.88
C LEU A 311 -15.94 -1.24 31.24
N PRO A 312 -17.23 -1.00 31.49
CA PRO A 312 -17.67 -0.51 32.79
C PRO A 312 -17.32 -1.53 33.88
N LYS A 313 -16.78 -1.06 35.01
CA LYS A 313 -16.52 -1.87 36.22
C LYS A 313 -17.80 -2.24 36.96
N ASP A 314 -18.87 -2.57 36.23
CA ASP A 314 -20.15 -3.06 36.76
C ASP A 314 -20.10 -4.60 36.86
N PRO A 315 -20.05 -5.17 38.08
CA PRO A 315 -19.99 -6.62 38.25
C PRO A 315 -21.19 -7.38 37.66
N ALA A 316 -22.37 -6.74 37.55
CA ALA A 316 -23.54 -7.37 36.97
C ALA A 316 -23.39 -7.53 35.45
N LEU A 317 -22.98 -6.45 34.76
CA LEU A 317 -22.68 -6.48 33.34
C LEU A 317 -21.56 -7.47 33.00
N ILE A 318 -20.45 -7.44 33.75
CA ILE A 318 -19.32 -8.35 33.52
C ILE A 318 -19.76 -9.81 33.65
N ARG A 319 -20.49 -10.17 34.71
CA ARG A 319 -21.05 -11.53 34.86
C ARG A 319 -22.02 -11.88 33.74
N ALA A 320 -22.83 -10.94 33.26
CA ALA A 320 -23.75 -11.18 32.15
C ALA A 320 -23.02 -11.47 30.83
N ILE A 321 -21.94 -10.73 30.55
CA ILE A 321 -21.06 -10.98 29.39
C ILE A 321 -20.37 -12.34 29.57
N GLU A 322 -19.79 -12.60 30.73
CA GLU A 322 -19.14 -13.88 31.04
C GLU A 322 -20.11 -15.07 31.11
N ALA A 323 -21.42 -14.85 31.14
CA ALA A 323 -22.42 -15.90 31.07
C ALA A 323 -22.79 -16.29 29.63
N GLN A 324 -22.39 -15.49 28.63
CA GLN A 324 -22.55 -15.81 27.21
C GLN A 324 -21.56 -16.88 26.76
#